data_AF-A0AAD9UIV9-F1
#
_entry.id   AF-A0AAD9UIV9-F1
#
_cell.length_a   1.000
_cell.length_b   1.000
_cell.length_c   1.000
_cell.angle_alpha   90.00
_cell.angle_beta   90.00
_cell.angle_gamma   90.00
#
_symmetry.space_group_name_H-M   'P 1'
#
loop_
_entity.id
_entity.type
_entity.pdbx_description
1 polymer ?
#
loop_
_entity_poly.entity_id
_entity_poly.type
_entity_poly.pdbx_seq_one_letter_code
_entity_poly.pdbx_strand_id
1 'polypeptide(L)' 'MTPLSWTVPARQSVHQMCACKYTTAPPYCDGTHTNLPARVLQRQRLCDGRRPAGHHPGPPLCTRCGWVTDF' A
#
# COMPACT_ATOMS: atom_id res chain seq x y z
N MET A 1 -3.56 6.39 13.12
CA MET A 1 -4.25 6.54 11.83
C MET A 1 -5.71 6.83 12.15
N THR A 2 -6.24 7.98 11.74
CA THR A 2 -7.60 8.40 12.09
C THR A 2 -8.53 8.07 10.91
N PRO A 3 -9.72 7.49 11.13
CA PRO A 3 -10.69 7.26 10.07
C PRO A 3 -11.10 8.57 9.40
N LEU A 4 -11.32 8.53 8.09
CA LEU A 4 -11.89 9.65 7.34
C LEU A 4 -13.41 9.50 7.32
N SER A 5 -14.14 10.43 7.94
CA SER A 5 -15.59 10.49 7.79
C SER A 5 -15.93 10.95 6.37
N TRP A 6 -16.92 10.33 5.74
CA TRP A 6 -17.35 10.69 4.39
C TRP A 6 -18.88 10.73 4.31
N THR A 7 -19.39 11.74 3.61
CA THR A 7 -20.82 11.95 3.35
C THR A 7 -21.08 11.80 1.86
N VAL A 8 -22.14 11.06 1.50
CA VAL A 8 -22.50 10.76 0.11
C VAL A 8 -22.92 12.06 -0.61
N PRO A 9 -22.23 12.47 -1.70
CA PRO A 9 -22.65 13.58 -2.56
C PRO A 9 -24.02 13.32 -3.22
N ALA A 10 -24.80 14.39 -3.41
CA ALA A 10 -26.18 14.30 -3.92
C ALA A 10 -26.31 13.80 -5.38
N ARG A 11 -25.22 13.77 -6.14
CA ARG A 11 -25.21 13.37 -7.56
C ARG A 11 -24.30 12.16 -7.69
N GLN A 12 -24.80 11.11 -8.35
CA GLN A 12 -24.20 9.77 -8.60
C GLN A 12 -24.66 8.67 -7.61
N SER A 13 -25.01 7.50 -8.16
CA SER A 13 -25.44 6.32 -7.38
C SER A 13 -24.28 5.38 -7.05
N VAL A 14 -23.16 5.48 -7.76
CA VAL A 14 -21.99 4.60 -7.63
C VAL A 14 -20.74 5.44 -7.42
N HIS A 15 -19.94 5.06 -6.42
CA HIS A 15 -18.69 5.74 -6.07
C HIS A 15 -17.57 4.70 -5.95
N GLN A 16 -16.42 4.97 -6.56
CA GLN A 16 -15.25 4.10 -6.47
C GLN A 16 -14.41 4.48 -5.25
N MET A 17 -14.47 3.67 -4.20
CA MET A 17 -13.77 3.89 -2.93
C MET A 17 -12.38 3.23 -2.93
N CYS A 18 -11.38 3.88 -2.32
CA CYS A 18 -10.05 3.32 -2.20
C CYS A 18 -9.98 2.22 -1.12
N ALA A 19 -9.68 0.99 -1.56
CA ALA A 19 -9.37 -0.13 -0.67
C ALA A 19 -7.87 -0.32 -0.41
N CYS A 20 -7.01 0.04 -1.37
CA CYS A 20 -5.57 -0.25 -1.29
C CYS A 20 -4.81 0.66 -0.30
N LYS A 21 -5.37 1.81 0.09
CA LYS A 21 -4.78 2.81 1.01
C LYS A 21 -3.56 3.58 0.47
N TYR A 22 -3.35 3.56 -0.84
CA TYR A 22 -2.30 4.33 -1.53
C TYR A 22 -2.84 5.41 -2.47
N THR A 23 -4.14 5.72 -2.42
CA THR A 23 -4.71 6.82 -3.22
C THR A 23 -4.09 8.16 -2.82
N THR A 24 -3.85 8.99 -3.82
CA THR A 24 -3.47 10.40 -3.64
C THR A 24 -4.70 11.32 -3.51
N ALA A 25 -5.90 10.78 -3.76
CA ALA A 25 -7.18 11.50 -3.74
C ALA A 25 -8.21 10.79 -2.82
N PRO A 26 -7.98 10.71 -1.50
CA PRO A 26 -8.94 10.10 -0.58
C PRO A 26 -10.29 10.83 -0.58
N PRO A 27 -11.43 10.12 -0.44
CA PRO A 27 -11.56 8.67 -0.21
C PRO A 27 -11.58 7.83 -1.50
N TYR A 28 -11.44 8.46 -2.66
CA TYR A 28 -11.72 7.86 -3.96
C TYR A 28 -10.56 7.02 -4.50
N CYS A 29 -10.90 6.09 -5.38
CA CYS A 29 -9.93 5.32 -6.15
C CYS A 29 -9.35 6.18 -7.28
N ASP A 30 -8.02 6.27 -7.35
CA ASP A 30 -7.27 6.99 -8.39
C ASP A 30 -6.52 6.03 -9.34
N GLY A 31 -6.80 4.73 -9.27
CA GLY A 31 -6.14 3.71 -10.07
C GLY A 31 -4.71 3.35 -9.63
N THR A 32 -4.16 3.97 -8.58
CA THR A 32 -2.80 3.67 -8.06
C THR A 32 -2.59 2.18 -7.77
N HIS A 33 -3.66 1.47 -7.39
CA HIS A 33 -3.61 0.04 -7.06
C HIS A 33 -3.11 -0.85 -8.21
N THR A 34 -3.26 -0.42 -9.46
CA THR A 34 -2.80 -1.16 -10.64
C THR A 34 -1.28 -1.32 -10.69
N ASN A 35 -0.55 -0.35 -10.14
CA ASN A 35 0.92 -0.31 -10.15
C ASN A 35 1.56 -0.61 -8.78
N LEU A 36 0.75 -0.90 -7.75
CA LEU A 36 1.26 -1.21 -6.42
C LEU A 36 2.23 -2.39 -6.39
N PRO A 37 1.95 -3.53 -7.07
CA PRO A 37 2.88 -4.66 -7.06
C PRO A 37 4.28 -4.27 -7.53
N ALA A 38 4.38 -3.52 -8.64
CA ALA A 38 5.66 -3.06 -9.17
C ALA A 38 6.41 -2.15 -8.17
N ARG A 39 5.70 -1.21 -7.53
CA ARG A 39 6.29 -0.29 -6.54
C ARG A 39 6.75 -1.03 -5.28
N VAL A 40 5.97 -2.01 -4.79
CA VAL A 40 6.34 -2.82 -3.62
C VAL A 40 7.58 -3.66 -3.94
N LEU A 41 7.59 -4.36 -5.08
CA LEU A 41 8.73 -5.19 -5.50
C LEU A 41 10.00 -4.36 -5.70
N GLN A 42 9.89 -3.17 -6.32
CA GLN A 42 11.02 -2.26 -6.48
C GLN A 42 11.59 -1.83 -5.12
N ARG A 43 10.73 -1.42 -4.19
CA ARG A 43 11.15 -1.01 -2.84
C ARG A 43 11.79 -2.14 -2.05
N GLN A 44 11.29 -3.37 -2.19
CA GLN A 44 11.91 -4.56 -1.59
C GLN A 44 13.28 -4.85 -2.19
N ARG A 45 13.43 -4.75 -3.52
CA ARG A 45 14.71 -4.95 -4.23
C ARG A 45 15.78 -3.94 -3.80
N LEU A 46 15.37 -2.69 -3.58
CA LEU A 46 16.27 -1.59 -3.22
C LEU A 46 16.47 -1.42 -1.70
N CYS A 47 15.94 -2.33 -0.87
CA CYS A 47 16.10 -2.23 0.57
C CYS A 47 17.55 -2.58 0.97
N ASP A 48 18.24 -1.70 1.70
CA ASP A 48 19.59 -1.97 2.26
C ASP A 48 19.62 -3.19 3.19
N GLY A 49 18.45 -3.58 3.68
CA GLY A 49 18.25 -4.78 4.48
C GLY A 49 18.07 -6.07 3.67
N ARG A 50 18.09 -6.02 2.33
CA ARG A 50 17.93 -7.18 1.45
C ARG A 50 19.26 -7.90 1.28
N ARG A 51 19.30 -9.16 1.69
CA ARG A 51 20.40 -10.11 1.46
C ARG A 51 20.05 -11.04 0.28
N PRO A 52 21.03 -11.75 -0.31
CA PRO A 52 20.76 -12.70 -1.38
C PRO A 52 19.73 -13.77 -1.03
N ALA A 53 19.69 -14.19 0.24
CA ALA A 53 18.77 -15.21 0.76
C ALA A 53 17.43 -14.65 1.31
N GLY A 54 17.14 -13.36 1.12
CA GLY A 54 15.91 -12.73 1.64
C GLY A 54 16.19 -11.46 2.43
N HIS A 55 15.21 -10.98 3.18
CA HIS A 55 15.40 -9.82 4.05
C HIS A 55 16.21 -10.20 5.31
N HIS A 56 17.00 -9.28 5.86
CA HIS A 56 17.73 -9.51 7.11
C HIS A 56 16.80 -10.03 8.22
N PRO A 57 17.30 -10.92 9.10
CA PRO A 57 16.55 -11.36 10.27
C PRO A 57 16.21 -10.14 11.12
N GLY A 58 14.92 -9.98 11.40
CA GLY A 58 14.36 -8.78 12.00
C GLY A 58 12.87 -8.95 12.23
N PRO A 59 12.16 -7.84 12.49
CA PRO A 59 10.72 -7.88 12.70
C PRO A 59 10.00 -8.56 11.52
N PRO A 60 8.87 -9.26 11.76
CA PRO A 60 8.10 -9.93 10.71
C PRO A 60 7.66 -9.00 9.57
N LEU A 61 7.64 -7.69 9.80
CA LEU A 61 7.36 -6.65 8.82
C LEU A 61 8.49 -5.60 8.81
N CYS A 62 9.13 -5.41 7.67
CA CYS A 62 10.03 -4.29 7.46
C CYS A 62 9.23 -3.02 7.15
N THR A 63 9.24 -2.04 8.05
CA THR A 63 8.54 -0.75 7.86
C THR A 63 9.14 0.11 6.74
N ARG A 64 10.39 -0.16 6.33
CA ARG A 64 11.06 0.55 5.23
C ARG A 64 10.62 0.05 3.85
N CYS A 65 10.54 -1.27 3.67
CA CYS A 65 10.26 -1.85 2.34
C CYS A 65 8.96 -2.64 2.23
N GLY A 66 8.32 -2.98 3.35
CA GLY A 66 7.11 -3.80 3.39
C GLY A 66 7.36 -5.27 3.11
N TRP A 67 8.60 -5.75 3.26
CA TRP A 67 8.87 -7.20 3.27
C TRP A 67 8.21 -7.81 4.50
N VAL A 68 7.49 -8.91 4.29
CA VAL A 68 6.88 -9.71 5.34
C VAL A 68 7.47 -11.11 5.24
N THR A 69 7.98 -11.64 6.35
CA THR A 69 8.38 -13.06 6.40
C THR A 69 7.13 -13.92 6.43
N ASP A 70 7.19 -15.13 5.86
CA ASP A 70 6.10 -16.08 5.99
C ASP A 70 5.77 -16.31 7.48
N PHE A 71 4.48 -16.34 7.81
CA PHE A 71 3.95 -16.48 9.17
C PHE A 71 4.02 -17.92 9.68
#